data_AF-A0A8X6KD18-F1
#
_entry.id   AF-A0A8X6KD18-F1
#
_cell.length_a   1.000
_cell.length_b   1.000
_cell.length_c   1.000
_cell.angle_alpha   90.00
_cell.angle_beta   90.00
_cell.angle_gamma   90.00
#
_symmetry.space_group_name_H-M   'P 1'
#
loop_
_entity.id
_entity.type
_entity.pdbx_description
1 polymer ?
#
loop_
_entity_poly.entity_id
_entity_poly.type
_entity_poly.pdbx_seq_one_letter_code
_entity_poly.pdbx_strand_id
1 'polypeptide(L)'
;MYVDVEQKTWERILPFVTFAYNTARQDTTGFTPFFLTFGHEAETTLDAMFQEPIKYTAPDFVARLVTQAEESRQLARIRTLEAQEKDRRRYN
;
A
#
# COMPACT_ATOMS: atom_id res chain seq x y z
N MET A 1 14.19 -12.92 -8.62
CA MET A 1 13.67 -12.48 -9.93
C MET A 1 14.83 -11.90 -10.72
N TYR A 2 15.10 -12.35 -11.94
CA TYR A 2 16.35 -12.06 -12.65
C TYR A 2 16.08 -11.27 -13.93
N VAL A 3 16.65 -10.07 -14.04
CA VAL A 3 16.71 -9.34 -15.31
C VAL A 3 17.91 -9.87 -16.07
N ASP A 4 17.68 -10.33 -17.30
CA ASP A 4 18.72 -10.85 -18.17
C ASP A 4 19.84 -9.81 -18.42
N VAL A 5 21.04 -10.26 -18.79
CA VAL A 5 22.21 -9.40 -19.01
C VAL A 5 21.94 -8.33 -20.08
N GLU A 6 21.12 -8.66 -21.08
CA GLU A 6 20.70 -7.73 -22.13
C GLU A 6 19.53 -6.82 -21.72
N GLN A 7 19.08 -6.92 -20.47
CA GLN A 7 17.92 -6.26 -19.87
C GLN A 7 16.57 -6.51 -20.56
N LYS A 8 16.50 -7.26 -21.66
CA LYS A 8 15.27 -7.50 -22.46
C LYS A 8 14.09 -8.15 -21.74
N THR A 9 14.29 -8.66 -20.51
CA THR A 9 13.24 -9.33 -19.72
C THR A 9 12.52 -8.38 -18.74
N TRP A 10 12.90 -7.09 -18.67
CA TRP A 10 12.34 -6.14 -17.70
C TRP A 10 10.81 -6.03 -17.77
N GLU A 11 10.24 -6.06 -18.98
CA GLU A 11 8.79 -6.00 -19.20
C GLU A 11 8.04 -7.15 -18.52
N ARG A 12 8.64 -8.34 -18.51
CA ARG A 12 8.06 -9.53 -17.86
C ARG A 12 8.11 -9.46 -16.34
N ILE A 13 9.03 -8.66 -15.80
CA ILE A 13 9.28 -8.52 -14.36
C ILE A 13 8.48 -7.37 -13.77
N LEU A 14 8.16 -6.37 -14.60
CA LEU A 14 7.47 -5.15 -14.19
C LEU A 14 6.19 -5.42 -13.37
N PRO A 15 5.27 -6.33 -13.76
CA PRO A 15 4.05 -6.56 -12.99
C PRO A 15 4.33 -7.02 -11.55
N PHE A 16 5.37 -7.81 -11.36
CA PHE A 16 5.75 -8.34 -10.04
C PHE A 16 6.39 -7.27 -9.17
N VAL A 17 7.21 -6.39 -9.76
CA VAL A 17 7.78 -5.24 -9.05
C VAL A 17 6.68 -4.25 -8.69
N THR A 18 5.74 -3.99 -9.60
CA THR A 18 4.58 -3.14 -9.33
C THR A 18 3.74 -3.70 -8.20
N PHE A 19 3.47 -5.02 -8.20
CA PHE A 19 2.75 -5.68 -7.12
C PHE A 19 3.51 -5.55 -5.79
N ALA A 20 4.80 -5.85 -5.77
CA ALA A 20 5.63 -5.74 -4.57
C ALA A 20 5.68 -4.31 -4.04
N TYR A 21 5.82 -3.31 -4.91
CA TYR A 21 5.81 -1.90 -4.53
C TYR A 21 4.47 -1.45 -3.96
N ASN A 22 3.36 -1.88 -4.58
CA ASN A 22 2.02 -1.49 -4.15
C ASN A 22 1.58 -2.15 -2.84
N THR A 23 2.13 -3.32 -2.51
CA THR A 23 1.81 -4.08 -1.29
C THR A 23 2.85 -3.93 -0.17
N ALA A 24 4.04 -3.40 -0.47
CA ALA A 24 5.03 -3.07 0.55
C ALA A 24 4.60 -1.82 1.33
N ARG A 25 4.80 -1.86 2.65
CA ARG A 25 4.57 -0.70 3.50
C ARG A 25 5.66 0.34 3.24
N GLN A 26 5.26 1.55 2.90
CA GLN A 26 6.20 2.64 2.64
C GLN A 26 6.63 3.29 3.96
N ASP A 27 7.92 3.53 4.16
CA ASP A 27 8.45 4.07 5.42
C ASP A 27 7.92 5.46 5.75
N THR A 28 7.77 6.33 4.73
CA THR A 28 7.30 7.70 4.91
C THR A 28 5.85 7.74 5.39
N THR A 29 4.94 7.05 4.70
CA THR A 29 3.51 7.10 5.01
C THR A 29 3.13 6.10 6.10
N GLY A 30 3.88 5.02 6.24
CA GLY A 30 3.59 3.88 7.12
C GLY A 30 2.45 2.99 6.62
N PHE A 31 2.00 3.16 5.38
CA PHE A 31 0.91 2.39 4.77
C PHE A 31 1.35 1.81 3.42
N THR A 32 0.61 0.84 2.90
CA THR A 32 0.83 0.34 1.53
C THR A 32 0.23 1.34 0.52
N PRO A 33 0.87 1.58 -0.64
CA PRO A 33 0.28 2.43 -1.67
C PRO A 33 -1.10 1.93 -2.15
N PHE A 34 -1.28 0.60 -2.21
CA PHE A 34 -2.55 -0.02 -2.59
C PHE A 34 -3.67 0.36 -1.60
N PHE A 35 -3.43 0.22 -0.29
CA PHE A 35 -4.41 0.57 0.74
C PHE A 35 -4.79 2.05 0.70
N LEU A 36 -3.83 2.96 0.53
CA LEU A 36 -4.14 4.39 0.43
C LEU A 36 -5.01 4.72 -0.80
N THR A 37 -4.88 3.95 -1.88
CA THR A 37 -5.64 4.14 -3.11
C THR A 37 -7.05 3.54 -3.01
N PHE A 38 -7.15 2.26 -2.65
CA PHE A 38 -8.40 1.50 -2.71
C PHE A 38 -9.15 1.40 -1.39
N GLY A 39 -8.52 1.75 -0.26
CA GLY A 39 -9.11 1.69 1.07
C GLY A 39 -9.14 0.30 1.71
N HIS A 40 -8.58 -0.71 1.04
CA HIS A 40 -8.38 -2.07 1.54
C HIS A 40 -7.04 -2.61 1.05
N GLU A 41 -6.50 -3.64 1.69
CA GLU A 41 -5.26 -4.29 1.26
C GLU A 41 -5.49 -5.16 0.02
N ALA A 42 -4.42 -5.41 -0.74
CA ALA A 42 -4.50 -6.28 -1.91
C ALA A 42 -4.73 -7.74 -1.47
N GLU A 43 -5.78 -8.37 -2.01
CA GLU A 43 -6.04 -9.78 -1.74
C GLU A 43 -5.01 -10.65 -2.46
N THR A 44 -4.38 -11.54 -1.69
CA THR A 44 -3.44 -12.54 -2.20
C THR A 44 -4.08 -13.92 -2.25
N THR A 45 -3.44 -14.84 -2.98
CA THR A 45 -3.87 -16.25 -3.01
C THR A 45 -3.89 -16.88 -1.62
N LEU A 46 -3.01 -16.45 -0.71
CA LEU A 46 -3.01 -16.91 0.68
C LEU A 46 -4.25 -16.44 1.43
N ASP A 47 -4.66 -15.18 1.24
CA ASP A 47 -5.86 -14.63 1.90
C ASP A 47 -7.14 -15.37 1.46
N ALA A 48 -7.21 -15.72 0.17
CA ALA A 48 -8.32 -16.50 -0.38
C ALA A 48 -8.34 -17.94 0.15
N MET A 49 -7.17 -18.53 0.43
CA MET A 49 -7.05 -19.87 1.04
C MET A 49 -7.40 -19.86 2.53
N PHE A 50 -7.17 -18.74 3.23
CA PHE A 50 -7.39 -18.59 4.66
C PHE A 50 -8.47 -17.53 4.95
N GLN A 51 -9.70 -17.79 4.49
CA GLN A 51 -10.82 -16.89 4.77
C GLN A 51 -11.16 -16.87 6.26
N GLU A 52 -11.08 -15.71 6.89
CA GLU A 52 -11.63 -15.51 8.23
C GLU A 52 -13.16 -15.41 8.18
N PRO A 53 -13.87 -15.94 9.19
CA PRO A 53 -15.32 -15.77 9.28
C PRO A 53 -15.68 -14.29 9.45
N ILE A 54 -16.71 -13.84 8.74
CA ILE A 54 -17.20 -12.45 8.78
C ILE A 54 -17.71 -12.14 10.21
N LYS A 55 -17.07 -11.19 10.88
CA LYS A 55 -17.37 -10.80 12.28
C LYS A 55 -18.40 -9.67 12.41
N TYR A 56 -18.84 -9.08 11.30
CA TYR A 56 -19.67 -7.85 11.27
C TYR A 56 -20.83 -7.94 10.28
N THR A 57 -21.89 -7.18 10.54
CA THR A 57 -22.95 -6.93 9.57
C THR A 57 -22.40 -6.09 8.41
N ALA A 58 -22.86 -6.34 7.19
CA ALA A 58 -22.37 -5.65 5.98
C ALA A 58 -22.37 -4.10 6.08
N PRO A 59 -23.40 -3.40 6.64
CA PRO A 59 -23.39 -1.94 6.72
C PRO A 59 -22.32 -1.40 7.68
N ASP A 60 -22.17 -2.03 8.84
CA ASP A 60 -21.20 -1.61 9.87
C ASP A 60 -19.76 -1.81 9.38
N PHE A 61 -19.53 -2.88 8.60
CA PHE A 61 -18.24 -3.15 7.98
C PHE A 61 -17.83 -2.06 6.99
N VAL A 62 -18.75 -1.69 6.08
CA VAL A 62 -18.49 -0.66 5.06
C VAL A 62 -18.22 0.70 5.70
N ALA A 63 -19.03 1.10 6.68
CA ALA A 63 -18.83 2.37 7.38
C ALA A 63 -17.44 2.46 8.03
N ARG A 64 -17.01 1.39 8.72
CA ARG A 64 -15.68 1.32 9.33
C ARG A 64 -14.56 1.38 8.30
N LEU A 65 -14.69 0.66 7.19
CA LEU A 65 -13.69 0.64 6.11
C LEU A 65 -13.46 2.04 5.54
N VAL A 66 -14.56 2.77 5.26
CA VAL A 66 -14.49 4.15 4.74
C VAL A 66 -13.82 5.07 5.74
N THR A 67 -14.25 5.06 7.00
CA THR A 67 -13.65 5.91 8.05
C THR A 67 -12.16 5.62 8.22
N GLN A 68 -11.78 4.35 8.31
CA GLN A 68 -10.39 3.95 8.47
C GLN A 68 -9.52 4.38 7.28
N ALA A 69 -10.03 4.24 6.05
CA ALA A 69 -9.32 4.66 4.84
C ALA A 69 -9.09 6.18 4.82
N GLU A 70 -10.09 6.98 5.22
CA GLU A 70 -9.96 8.44 5.30
C GLU A 70 -8.95 8.88 6.36
N GLU A 71 -9.04 8.34 7.57
CA GLU A 71 -8.09 8.63 8.66
C GLU A 71 -6.66 8.29 8.25
N SER A 72 -6.47 7.13 7.60
CA SER A 72 -5.15 6.69 7.15
C SER A 72 -4.57 7.60 6.07
N ARG A 73 -5.40 8.09 5.13
CA ARG A 73 -4.97 9.07 4.12
C ARG A 73 -4.59 10.41 4.74
N GLN A 74 -5.34 10.88 5.73
CA GLN A 74 -5.00 12.11 6.45
C GLN A 74 -3.66 11.95 7.18
N LEU A 75 -3.44 10.85 7.87
CA LEU A 75 -2.18 10.57 8.56
C LEU A 75 -1.01 10.45 7.59
N ALA A 76 -1.18 9.75 6.45
CA ALA A 76 -0.18 9.64 5.41
C ALA A 76 0.23 11.01 4.86
N ARG A 77 -0.74 11.93 4.70
CA ARG A 77 -0.48 13.31 4.26
C ARG A 77 0.37 14.08 5.26
N ILE A 78 0.05 14.00 6.55
CA ILE A 78 0.81 14.66 7.61
C ILE A 78 2.26 14.15 7.62
N ARG A 79 2.45 12.83 7.63
CA ARG A 79 3.80 12.23 7.63
C ARG A 79 4.61 12.59 6.39
N THR A 80 3.96 12.68 5.23
CA THR A 80 4.62 13.11 3.99
C THR A 80 5.13 14.54 4.09
N LEU A 81 4.34 15.46 4.66
CA LEU A 81 4.74 16.85 4.87
C LEU A 81 5.90 16.95 5.87
N GLU A 82 5.85 16.18 6.96
CA GLU A 82 6.92 16.12 7.96
C GLU A 82 8.23 15.60 7.36
N ALA A 83 8.17 14.55 6.54
CA ALA A 83 9.33 14.00 5.86
C ALA A 83 9.92 15.01 4.87
N GLN A 84 9.07 15.68 4.07
CA GLN A 84 9.51 16.74 3.15
C GLN A 84 10.21 17.89 3.89
N GLU A 85 9.66 18.33 5.02
CA GLU A 85 10.26 19.39 5.83
C GLU A 85 11.61 18.96 6.44
N LYS A 86 11.72 17.70 6.88
CA LYS A 86 12.98 17.14 7.39
C LYS A 86 14.04 17.08 6.30
N ASP A 87 13.68 16.60 5.11
CA ASP A 87 14.60 16.52 3.97
C ASP A 87 15.03 17.93 3.52
N ARG A 88 14.08 18.88 3.47
CA ARG A 88 14.37 20.29 3.19
C ARG A 88 15.40 20.87 4.16
N ARG A 89 15.37 20.52 5.44
CA ARG A 89 16.37 20.98 6.43
C ARG A 89 17.73 20.28 6.29
N ARG A 90 17.77 19.10 5.69
CA ARG A 90 19.00 18.31 5.54
C ARG A 90 19.79 18.68 4.28
N TYR A 91 19.09 19.07 3.22
CA TYR A 91 19.67 19.34 1.90
C TYR A 91 19.72 20.82 1.52
N ASN A 92 19.22 21.73 2.36
CA ASN A 92 19.51 23.18 2.30
C ASN A 92 20.59 23.55 3.31
#